data_AF-A0A3C1BM86-F1
#
_entry.id   AF-A0A3C1BM86-F1
#
_cell.length_a   1.000
_cell.length_b   1.000
_cell.length_c   1.000
_cell.angle_alpha   90.00
_cell.angle_beta   90.00
_cell.angle_gamma   90.00
#
_symmetry.space_group_name_H-M   'P 1'
#
loop_
_entity.id
_entity.type
_entity.pdbx_description
1 polymer ?
#
loop_
_entity_poly.entity_id
_entity_poly.type
_entity_poly.pdbx_seq_one_letter_code
_entity_poly.pdbx_strand_id
1 'polypeptide(L)' 'MGGGEAELRYLDGDFEILKPGTHVLCAVTGQAIALEDLRYWSVARQEAYVNAEASLQAEDGKGA' A
#
# COMPACT_ATOMS: atom_id res chain seq x y z
N MET A 1 -14.17 2.12 17.17
CA MET A 1 -13.08 1.14 17.43
C MET A 1 -12.31 1.03 16.14
N GLY A 2 -11.06 1.49 16.13
CA GLY A 2 -10.24 1.58 14.93
C GLY A 2 -9.99 0.18 14.38
N GLY A 3 -10.43 -0.07 13.16
CA GLY A 3 -10.01 -1.26 12.44
C GLY A 3 -8.50 -1.24 12.33
N GLY A 4 -7.85 -2.37 12.62
CA GLY A 4 -6.39 -2.41 12.68
C GLY A 4 -5.75 -2.28 11.30
N GLU A 5 -4.49 -1.87 11.30
CA GLU A 5 -3.60 -2.01 10.16
C GLU A 5 -3.47 -3.49 9.78
N ALA A 6 -3.86 -3.79 8.55
CA ALA A 6 -3.56 -5.05 7.90
C ALA A 6 -2.10 -5.01 7.47
N GLU A 7 -1.42 -6.14 7.62
CA GLU A 7 -0.10 -6.32 7.03
C GLU A 7 -0.29 -7.20 5.80
N LEU A 8 0.01 -6.64 4.63
CA LEU A 8 -0.07 -7.35 3.37
C LEU A 8 1.33 -7.57 2.82
N ARG A 9 1.51 -8.73 2.19
CA ARG A 9 2.64 -9.03 1.35
C ARG A 9 2.21 -8.91 -0.10
N TYR A 10 2.75 -7.92 -0.78
CA TYR A 10 2.41 -7.63 -2.16
C TYR A 10 3.12 -8.61 -3.10
N LEU A 11 2.39 -9.17 -4.06
CA LEU A 11 2.88 -10.09 -5.08
C LEU A 11 2.64 -9.48 -6.47
N ASP A 12 3.22 -10.11 -7.49
CA ASP A 12 3.04 -9.73 -8.89
C ASP A 12 1.59 -10.03 -9.34
N GLY A 13 0.71 -9.06 -9.12
CA GLY A 13 -0.71 -9.13 -9.48
C GLY A 13 -1.67 -9.58 -8.36
N ASP A 14 -1.16 -9.91 -7.17
CA ASP A 14 -1.99 -10.34 -6.03
C ASP A 14 -1.37 -9.86 -4.70
N PHE A 15 -2.04 -10.08 -3.57
CA PHE A 15 -1.46 -9.81 -2.25
C PHE A 15 -1.90 -10.83 -1.22
N GLU A 16 -0.99 -11.15 -0.30
CA GLU A 16 -1.23 -12.10 0.78
C GLU A 16 -1.41 -11.35 2.10
N ILE A 17 -2.49 -11.65 2.83
CA ILE A 17 -2.75 -11.04 4.13
C ILE A 17 -1.89 -11.75 5.18
N LEU A 18 -0.79 -11.12 5.61
CA LEU A 18 0.04 -11.59 6.73
C LEU A 18 -0.67 -11.35 8.07
N LYS A 19 -1.29 -10.19 8.21
CA LYS A 19 -2.02 -9.80 9.43
C LYS A 19 -3.41 -9.30 9.08
N PRO A 20 -4.47 -9.90 9.67
CA PRO A 20 -5.83 -9.48 9.40
C PRO A 20 -6.07 -8.07 9.92
N GLY A 21 -6.56 -7.20 9.04
CA GLY A 21 -6.93 -5.83 9.35
C GLY A 21 -7.95 -5.31 8.34
N THR A 22 -8.36 -4.06 8.51
CA THR A 22 -9.39 -3.45 7.65
C THR A 22 -8.82 -2.50 6.60
N HIS A 23 -7.60 -2.01 6.85
CA HIS A 23 -6.94 -1.03 5.99
C HIS A 23 -5.43 -1.20 6.09
N VAL A 24 -4.69 -0.76 5.09
CA VAL A 24 -3.23 -0.62 5.10
C VAL A 24 -2.86 0.86 5.17
N LEU A 25 -1.67 1.20 5.66
CA LEU A 25 -1.19 2.58 5.56
C LEU A 25 -0.41 2.80 4.27
N CYS A 26 -0.62 3.97 3.67
CA CYS A 26 0.19 4.41 2.56
C CYS A 26 1.62 4.66 3.04
N ALA A 27 2.61 4.08 2.36
CA ALA A 27 4.02 4.29 2.71
C ALA A 27 4.48 5.75 2.49
N VAL A 28 3.84 6.48 1.57
CA VAL A 28 4.20 7.86 1.21
C VAL A 28 3.48 8.87 2.09
N THR A 29 2.16 8.73 2.23
CA THR A 29 1.32 9.73 2.91
C THR A 29 0.93 9.35 4.33
N GLY A 30 1.10 8.09 4.73
CA GLY A 30 0.63 7.56 6.01
C GLY A 30 -0.90 7.46 6.11
N GLN A 31 -1.63 7.61 5.00
CA GLN A 31 -3.10 7.54 5.01
C GLN A 31 -3.60 6.09 5.04
N ALA A 32 -4.68 5.83 5.76
CA ALA A 32 -5.36 4.53 5.77
C ALA A 32 -6.11 4.28 4.46
N ILE A 33 -5.80 3.16 3.82
CA ILE A 33 -6.37 2.69 2.56
C ILE A 33 -7.11 1.39 2.86
N ALA A 34 -8.42 1.36 2.63
CA ALA A 34 -9.18 0.12 2.80
C ALA A 34 -8.65 -0.95 1.85
N LEU A 35 -8.60 -2.22 2.29
CA LEU A 35 -8.11 -3.33 1.45
C LEU A 35 -8.88 -3.44 0.12
N GLU A 36 -10.16 -3.09 0.12
CA GLU A 36 -11.02 -3.04 -1.08
C GLU A 36 -10.72 -1.87 -2.03
N ASP A 37 -10.11 -0.79 -1.53
CA ASP A 37 -9.74 0.40 -2.30
C ASP A 37 -8.26 0.41 -2.71
N LEU A 38 -7.48 -0.55 -2.21
CA LEU A 38 -6.08 -0.73 -2.54
C LEU A 38 -5.92 -1.13 -4.02
N ARG A 39 -5.66 -0.12 -4.85
CA ARG A 39 -5.44 -0.28 -6.30
C ARG A 39 -4.00 -0.09 -6.73
N TYR A 40 -3.19 0.57 -5.91
CA TYR A 40 -1.81 0.94 -6.23
C TYR A 40 -0.87 0.39 -5.16
N TRP A 41 0.05 -0.47 -5.56
CA TRP A 41 1.09 -1.02 -4.68
C TRP A 41 2.36 -1.32 -5.46
N SER A 42 3.50 -1.39 -4.76
CA SER A 42 4.77 -1.82 -5.33
C SER A 42 5.23 -3.13 -4.72
N VAL A 43 5.38 -4.15 -5.57
CA VAL A 43 5.92 -5.46 -5.18
C VAL A 43 7.40 -5.38 -4.83
N ALA A 44 8.17 -4.57 -5.56
CA ALA A 44 9.59 -4.40 -5.34
C ALA A 44 9.90 -3.76 -3.98
N ARG A 45 9.03 -2.88 -3.50
CA ARG A 45 9.21 -2.16 -2.22
C ARG A 45 8.34 -2.69 -1.09
N GLN A 46 7.34 -3.51 -1.40
CA GLN A 46 6.31 -3.96 -0.45
C GLN A 46 5.53 -2.79 0.16
N GLU A 47 5.18 -1.80 -0.67
CA GLU A 47 4.55 -0.54 -0.22
C GLU A 47 3.18 -0.36 -0.88
N ALA A 48 2.18 0.03 -0.10
CA ALA A 48 0.87 0.45 -0.60
C ALA A 48 0.82 1.96 -0.85
N TYR A 49 0.05 2.35 -1.87
CA TYR A 49 -0.19 3.72 -2.24
C TYR A 49 -1.68 4.03 -2.31
N VAL A 50 -2.04 5.20 -1.80
CA VAL A 50 -3.45 5.63 -1.76
C VAL A 50 -3.96 6.08 -3.14
N ASN A 51 -3.06 6.55 -4.01
CA ASN A 51 -3.39 7.02 -5.33
C ASN A 51 -2.19 6.92 -6.29
N ALA A 52 -2.45 7.19 -7.57
CA ALA A 52 -1.41 7.22 -8.60
C ALA A 52 -0.31 8.25 -8.31
N GLU A 53 -0.64 9.40 -7.69
CA GLU A 53 0.34 10.41 -7.31
C GLU A 53 1.32 9.90 -6.25
N ALA A 54 0.85 9.19 -5.22
CA ALA A 54 1.71 8.58 -4.21
C ALA A 54 2.60 7.49 -4.81
N SER A 55 2.06 6.64 -5.69
CA SER A 55 2.86 5.65 -6.42
C SER A 55 3.91 6.32 -7.29
N LEU A 56 3.54 7.37 -8.02
CA LEU A 56 4.46 8.13 -8.86
C LEU A 56 5.52 8.82 -8.00
N GLN A 57 5.17 9.41 -6.86
CA GLN A 57 6.15 10.06 -5.98
C GLN A 57 7.16 9.08 -5.40
N ALA A 58 6.73 7.85 -5.06
CA ALA A 58 7.64 6.81 -4.63
C ALA A 58 8.59 6.34 -5.75
N GLU A 59 8.09 6.27 -6.99
CA GLU A 59 8.87 5.94 -8.20
C GLU A 59 9.83 7.08 -8.61
N ASP A 60 9.33 8.31 -8.68
CA ASP A 60 10.02 9.55 -9.10
C ASP A 60 11.20 9.89 -8.19
N GLY A 61 11.08 9.61 -6.88
CA GLY A 61 12.18 9.72 -5.93
C GLY A 61 13.41 8.83 -6.25
N LYS A 62 13.32 7.95 -7.25
CA LYS A 62 14.43 7.10 -7.75
C LYS A 62 14.88 7.44 -9.17
N GLY A 63 14.63 8.66 -9.65
CA GLY A 63 14.98 9.12 -11.00
C GLY A 63 15.84 10.38 -11.07
N ALA A 64 17.00 10.41 -10.41
CA ALA A 64 18.08 11.36 -10.72
C ALA A 64 19.45 10.70 -10.57
#